data_AF-A0A7J7Y5Z2-F1
#
_entry.id   AF-A0A7J7Y5Z2-F1
#
_cell.length_a   1.000
_cell.length_b   1.000
_cell.length_c   1.000
_cell.angle_alpha   90.00
_cell.angle_beta   90.00
_cell.angle_gamma   90.00
#
_symmetry.space_group_name_H-M   'P 1'
#
loop_
_entity.id
_entity.type
_entity.pdbx_description
1 polymer ?
#
loop_
_entity_poly.entity_id
_entity_poly.type
_entity_poly.pdbx_seq_one_letter_code
_entity_poly.pdbx_strand_id
1 'polypeptide(L)'
;MFALRTLLLLLLPLCPGPGPGRGSEAKVTRSCTETRQILGARGYSLSLLPPALISGEHLRICPQEYTCCSSEIEERLTWDTEATFRGLVEESGSFLVHMLAARHRKFDEVFREMLSSAEHSLALLFHRSYGRLYSQHTPLFSGLFSRLRDYYEKSGEGLDDALVDFWAQLLERMFPLLHPQYIFSPDYLFCLTRLASSADDSLKPFGDSPRRLRLQVTRAMVAARAFIQGLETGRDVVSEALKMVSFFWLRRSRAPFPLSRQLSPLG
;
A
#
# COMPACT_ATOMS: atom_id res chain seq x y z
N MET A 1 -0.28 -15.55 37.44
CA MET A 1 0.64 -14.82 38.34
C MET A 1 2.01 -15.52 38.43
N PHE A 2 2.67 -15.77 37.30
CA PHE A 2 4.02 -16.38 37.25
C PHE A 2 4.97 -15.67 36.25
N ALA A 3 4.53 -14.58 35.62
CA ALA A 3 5.34 -13.83 34.64
C ALA A 3 5.87 -12.48 35.17
N LEU A 4 5.69 -12.19 36.47
CA LEU A 4 6.17 -10.95 37.10
C LEU A 4 7.49 -11.14 37.87
N ARG A 5 7.96 -12.38 38.02
CA ARG A 5 9.18 -12.75 38.78
C ARG A 5 10.45 -12.75 37.91
N THR A 6 10.31 -12.82 36.60
CA THR A 6 11.41 -12.75 35.63
C THR A 6 11.83 -11.32 35.27
N LEU A 7 11.00 -10.32 35.60
CA LEU A 7 11.31 -8.91 35.31
C LEU A 7 12.13 -8.21 36.41
N LEU A 8 12.32 -8.84 37.58
CA LEU A 8 12.98 -8.22 38.74
C LEU A 8 14.48 -8.60 38.88
N LEU A 9 15.03 -9.39 37.96
CA LEU A 9 16.43 -9.84 37.98
C LEU A 9 17.32 -9.16 36.92
N LEU A 10 16.80 -8.16 36.20
CA LEU A 10 17.52 -7.46 35.12
C LEU A 10 17.81 -5.98 35.41
N LEU A 11 17.57 -5.53 36.65
CA LEU A 11 17.88 -4.18 37.10
C LEU A 11 18.65 -4.25 38.42
N LEU A 12 19.98 -4.31 38.35
CA LEU A 12 20.93 -3.60 39.22
C LEU A 12 22.36 -3.88 38.72
N PRO A 13 23.27 -2.91 38.87
CA PRO A 13 24.20 -2.49 37.85
C PRO A 13 25.62 -3.00 38.16
N LEU A 14 26.36 -3.34 37.11
CA LEU A 14 27.80 -3.61 37.22
C LEU A 14 28.54 -2.27 37.32
N CYS A 15 28.75 -1.81 38.55
CA CYS A 15 29.86 -0.91 38.86
C CYS A 15 31.14 -1.72 39.16
N PRO A 16 32.32 -1.14 38.91
CA PRO A 16 33.54 -1.85 38.55
C PRO A 16 34.40 -2.17 39.79
N GLY A 17 34.84 -3.42 39.92
CA GLY A 17 35.86 -3.81 40.88
C GLY A 17 37.28 -3.53 40.35
N PRO A 18 38.20 -3.00 41.16
CA PRO A 18 39.56 -2.68 40.75
C PRO A 18 40.44 -3.94 40.78
N GLY A 19 40.88 -4.39 39.60
CA GLY A 19 41.85 -5.47 39.42
C GLY A 19 43.21 -4.92 38.96
N PRO A 20 44.34 -5.48 39.43
CA PRO A 20 45.67 -4.91 39.28
C PRO A 20 46.19 -5.05 37.86
N GLY A 21 46.91 -4.02 37.41
CA GLY A 21 47.37 -3.87 36.05
C GLY A 21 48.26 -4.99 35.54
N ARG A 22 48.11 -5.24 34.24
CA ARG A 22 49.26 -5.40 33.36
C ARG A 22 48.93 -4.62 32.10
N GLY A 23 49.50 -3.42 32.02
CA GLY A 23 49.53 -2.63 30.80
C GLY A 23 50.21 -3.46 29.72
N SER A 24 49.40 -4.09 28.88
CA SER A 24 49.77 -4.26 27.49
C SER A 24 49.31 -2.97 26.83
N GLU A 25 50.23 -1.99 26.75
CA GLU A 25 50.17 -1.06 25.62
C GLU A 25 50.04 -1.94 24.38
N ALA A 26 48.81 -2.08 23.87
CA ALA A 26 48.63 -2.41 22.48
C ALA A 26 49.37 -1.30 21.76
N LYS A 27 50.59 -1.60 21.31
CA LYS A 27 51.39 -0.75 20.44
C LYS A 27 50.46 -0.44 19.29
N VAL A 28 49.78 0.71 19.33
CA VAL A 28 48.84 1.14 18.29
C VAL A 28 49.71 1.20 17.05
N THR A 29 49.64 0.15 16.24
CA THR A 29 50.34 0.09 14.97
C THR A 29 49.73 1.21 14.16
N ARG A 30 50.47 2.32 14.05
CA ARG A 30 50.10 3.51 13.27
C ARG A 30 50.16 3.20 11.77
N SER A 31 49.52 2.13 11.34
CA SER A 31 49.67 1.55 10.01
C SER A 31 48.32 1.55 9.30
N CYS A 32 48.29 2.13 8.11
CA CYS A 32 47.11 2.17 7.25
C CYS A 32 47.16 1.10 6.14
N THR A 33 47.95 0.03 6.34
CA THR A 33 48.19 -1.01 5.34
C THR A 33 46.90 -1.74 4.93
N GLU A 34 46.07 -2.11 5.90
CA GLU A 34 44.78 -2.76 5.67
C GLU A 34 43.80 -1.84 4.92
N THR A 35 43.66 -0.59 5.36
CA THR A 35 42.82 0.41 4.68
C THR A 35 43.28 0.67 3.25
N ARG A 36 44.61 0.73 3.02
CA ARG A 36 45.21 0.85 1.68
C ARG A 36 44.89 -0.34 0.79
N GLN A 37 44.90 -1.55 1.33
CA GLN A 37 44.53 -2.75 0.57
C GLN A 37 43.04 -2.74 0.20
N ILE A 38 42.15 -2.44 1.15
CA ILE A 38 40.70 -2.43 0.93
C ILE A 38 40.30 -1.34 -0.08
N LEU A 39 40.75 -0.11 0.13
CA LEU A 39 40.43 1.00 -0.77
C LEU A 39 41.15 0.86 -2.12
N GLY A 40 42.37 0.33 -2.14
CA GLY A 40 43.06 -0.02 -3.39
C GLY A 40 42.26 -1.04 -4.22
N ALA A 41 41.72 -2.08 -3.58
CA ALA A 41 40.87 -3.08 -4.24
C ALA A 41 39.55 -2.50 -4.76
N ARG A 42 39.05 -1.39 -4.17
CA ARG A 42 37.88 -0.64 -4.65
C ARG A 42 38.22 0.40 -5.73
N GLY A 43 39.47 0.46 -6.20
CA GLY A 43 39.89 1.35 -7.28
C GLY A 43 40.32 2.77 -6.84
N TYR A 44 40.51 3.00 -5.54
CA TYR A 44 41.07 4.27 -5.05
C TYR A 44 42.58 4.31 -5.27
N SER A 45 43.12 5.49 -5.62
CA SER A 45 44.54 5.66 -5.86
C SER A 45 45.34 5.56 -4.55
N LEU A 46 46.33 4.68 -4.54
CA LEU A 46 47.22 4.46 -3.40
C LEU A 46 48.09 5.68 -3.05
N SER A 47 48.16 6.68 -3.94
CA SER A 47 48.85 7.96 -3.73
C SER A 47 48.07 8.90 -2.81
N LEU A 48 46.74 8.81 -2.77
CA LEU A 48 45.87 9.65 -1.94
C LEU A 48 45.65 9.10 -0.53
N LEU A 49 46.15 7.89 -0.28
CA LEU A 49 46.02 7.20 1.00
C LEU A 49 47.33 7.36 1.79
N PRO A 50 47.32 7.85 3.03
CA PRO A 50 48.53 7.94 3.83
C PRO A 50 49.04 6.53 4.21
N PRO A 51 50.37 6.33 4.33
CA PRO A 51 50.95 5.06 4.75
C PRO A 51 50.78 4.79 6.27
N ALA A 52 50.57 5.84 7.05
CA ALA A 52 50.40 5.82 8.51
C ALA A 52 49.26 6.75 8.94
N LEU A 53 48.81 6.62 10.21
CA LEU A 53 47.75 7.46 10.77
C LEU A 53 48.09 8.95 10.69
N ILE A 54 47.15 9.76 10.21
CA ILE A 54 47.21 11.23 10.19
C ILE A 54 46.17 11.82 11.13
N SER A 55 46.32 13.09 11.54
CA SER A 55 45.28 13.82 12.28
C SER A 55 44.02 13.96 11.41
N GLY A 56 42.82 13.77 11.97
CA GLY A 56 41.55 13.83 11.25
C GLY A 56 40.83 15.18 11.31
N GLU A 57 41.48 16.26 11.72
CA GLU A 57 40.88 17.60 11.79
C GLU A 57 40.32 18.09 10.45
N HIS A 58 40.84 17.60 9.32
CA HIS A 58 40.36 17.92 7.97
C HIS A 58 39.06 17.21 7.59
N LEU A 59 38.59 16.26 8.38
CA LEU A 59 37.39 15.46 8.10
C LEU A 59 36.11 16.20 8.51
N ARG A 60 35.07 16.03 7.69
CA ARG A 60 33.77 16.69 7.87
C ARG A 60 32.66 15.76 8.33
N ILE A 61 32.76 14.46 8.03
CA ILE A 61 31.72 13.46 8.25
C ILE A 61 32.20 12.44 9.27
N CYS A 62 33.40 11.91 9.06
CA CYS A 62 34.07 11.01 9.98
C CYS A 62 34.48 11.74 11.27
N PRO A 63 34.57 11.02 12.41
CA PRO A 63 35.04 11.63 13.66
C PRO A 63 36.46 12.18 13.48
N GLN A 64 36.72 13.35 14.09
CA GLN A 64 37.99 14.07 13.98
C GLN A 64 39.07 13.46 14.90
N GLU A 65 39.34 12.16 14.70
CA GLU A 65 40.36 11.38 15.40
C GLU A 65 41.50 11.00 14.43
N TYR A 66 42.51 10.27 14.91
CA TYR A 66 43.56 9.74 14.02
C TYR A 66 42.96 8.80 12.97
N THR A 67 43.25 9.06 11.69
CA THR A 67 42.55 8.46 10.55
C THR A 67 43.52 8.04 9.44
N CYS A 68 43.04 7.16 8.57
CA CYS A 68 43.71 6.73 7.34
C CYS A 68 43.07 7.35 6.08
N CYS A 69 42.11 8.27 6.23
CA CYS A 69 41.40 8.91 5.13
C CYS A 69 41.82 10.38 4.98
N SER A 70 42.15 10.79 3.76
CA SER A 70 42.24 12.20 3.38
C SER A 70 40.85 12.78 3.10
N SER A 71 40.73 14.11 3.02
CA SER A 71 39.47 14.78 2.69
C SER A 71 38.93 14.37 1.31
N GLU A 72 39.81 14.21 0.32
CA GLU A 72 39.42 13.76 -1.02
C GLU A 72 38.86 12.33 -1.00
N ILE A 73 39.46 11.45 -0.19
CA ILE A 73 38.96 10.07 0.00
C ILE A 73 37.62 10.07 0.75
N GLU A 74 37.45 10.92 1.76
CA GLU A 74 36.17 11.09 2.47
C GLU A 74 35.06 11.58 1.54
N GLU A 75 35.34 12.60 0.71
CA GLU A 75 34.39 13.13 -0.27
C GLU A 75 34.00 12.09 -1.31
N ARG A 76 34.99 11.36 -1.84
CA ARG A 76 34.74 10.32 -2.85
C ARG A 76 34.00 9.12 -2.29
N LEU A 77 34.33 8.68 -1.07
CA LEU A 77 33.56 7.64 -0.37
C LEU A 77 32.13 8.09 -0.10
N THR A 78 31.92 9.36 0.23
CA THR A 78 30.59 9.92 0.44
C THR A 78 29.77 9.88 -0.86
N TRP A 79 30.36 10.28 -1.97
CA TRP A 79 29.71 10.21 -3.28
C TRP A 79 29.39 8.77 -3.69
N ASP A 80 30.35 7.85 -3.58
CA ASP A 80 30.17 6.46 -3.98
C ASP A 80 29.14 5.74 -3.11
N THR A 81 29.13 6.00 -1.80
CA THR A 81 28.12 5.45 -0.89
C THR A 81 26.73 6.03 -1.15
N GLU A 82 26.62 7.33 -1.47
CA GLU A 82 25.36 7.95 -1.86
C GLU A 82 24.81 7.34 -3.16
N ALA A 83 25.65 7.24 -4.20
CA ALA A 83 25.27 6.67 -5.48
C ALA A 83 24.85 5.19 -5.34
N THR A 84 25.60 4.41 -4.56
CA THR A 84 25.28 3.01 -4.29
C THR A 84 23.97 2.87 -3.52
N PHE A 85 23.78 3.65 -2.45
CA PHE A 85 22.55 3.61 -1.65
C PHE A 85 21.34 4.02 -2.49
N ARG A 86 21.46 5.09 -3.28
CA ARG A 86 20.43 5.55 -4.21
C ARG A 86 20.06 4.46 -5.21
N GLY A 87 21.04 3.82 -5.84
CA GLY A 87 20.80 2.71 -6.76
C GLY A 87 20.05 1.55 -6.12
N LEU A 88 20.45 1.14 -4.91
CA LEU A 88 19.78 0.06 -4.17
C LEU A 88 18.33 0.40 -3.81
N VAL A 89 18.06 1.64 -3.39
CA VAL A 89 16.70 2.11 -3.06
C VAL A 89 15.84 2.22 -4.31
N GLU A 90 16.37 2.77 -5.40
CA GLU A 90 15.65 2.91 -6.67
C GLU A 90 15.32 1.54 -7.27
N GLU A 91 16.24 0.58 -7.22
CA GLU A 91 16.02 -0.79 -7.70
C GLU A 91 14.91 -1.48 -6.90
N SER A 92 15.03 -1.50 -5.56
CA SER A 92 14.03 -2.11 -4.69
C SER A 92 12.66 -1.43 -4.81
N GLY A 93 12.67 -0.10 -4.88
CA GLY A 93 11.48 0.72 -5.06
C GLY A 93 10.77 0.50 -6.39
N SER A 94 11.55 0.49 -7.48
CA SER A 94 11.05 0.25 -8.83
C SER A 94 10.36 -1.12 -8.92
N PHE A 95 10.96 -2.16 -8.33
CA PHE A 95 10.34 -3.47 -8.25
C PHE A 95 8.96 -3.43 -7.57
N LEU A 96 8.84 -2.74 -6.43
CA LEU A 96 7.57 -2.62 -5.71
C LEU A 96 6.51 -1.86 -6.52
N VAL A 97 6.89 -0.75 -7.16
CA VAL A 97 6.00 0.04 -8.04
C VAL A 97 5.48 -0.83 -9.19
N HIS A 98 6.38 -1.56 -9.86
CA HIS A 98 6.01 -2.46 -10.95
C HIS A 98 5.10 -3.60 -10.49
N MET A 99 5.40 -4.20 -9.34
CA MET A 99 4.59 -5.27 -8.76
C MET A 99 3.17 -4.79 -8.44
N LEU A 100 3.04 -3.65 -7.76
CA LEU A 100 1.72 -3.07 -7.41
C LEU A 100 0.93 -2.72 -8.68
N ALA A 101 1.57 -2.12 -9.68
CA ALA A 101 0.93 -1.82 -10.96
C ALA A 101 0.47 -3.09 -11.70
N ALA A 102 1.28 -4.16 -11.70
CA ALA A 102 0.92 -5.43 -12.32
C ALA A 102 -0.28 -6.09 -11.61
N ARG A 103 -0.28 -6.09 -10.27
CA ARG A 103 -1.40 -6.62 -9.46
C ARG A 103 -2.67 -5.83 -9.66
N HIS A 104 -2.58 -4.50 -9.69
CA HIS A 104 -3.71 -3.62 -10.00
C HIS A 104 -4.33 -3.99 -11.35
N ARG A 105 -3.54 -3.99 -12.42
CA ARG A 105 -4.01 -4.32 -13.78
C ARG A 105 -4.64 -5.70 -13.84
N LYS A 106 -4.01 -6.70 -13.21
CA LYS A 106 -4.52 -8.08 -13.26
C LYS A 106 -5.85 -8.23 -12.52
N PHE A 107 -5.97 -7.61 -11.36
CA PHE A 107 -7.23 -7.65 -10.61
C PHE A 107 -8.35 -6.91 -11.35
N ASP A 108 -8.03 -5.75 -11.92
CA ASP A 108 -8.99 -4.95 -12.69
C ASP A 108 -9.56 -5.73 -13.88
N GLU A 109 -8.69 -6.34 -14.67
CA GLU A 109 -9.06 -7.20 -15.80
C GLU A 109 -10.00 -8.33 -15.35
N VAL A 110 -9.59 -9.10 -14.34
CA VAL A 110 -10.37 -10.25 -13.85
C VAL A 110 -11.74 -9.82 -13.32
N PHE A 111 -11.82 -8.70 -12.59
CA PHE A 111 -13.10 -8.24 -12.03
C PHE A 111 -14.06 -7.74 -13.11
N ARG A 112 -13.55 -7.02 -14.11
CA ARG A 112 -14.33 -6.57 -15.28
C ARG A 112 -14.83 -7.74 -16.12
N GLU A 113 -13.98 -8.72 -16.37
CA GLU A 113 -14.34 -9.96 -17.05
C GLU A 113 -15.41 -10.72 -16.28
N MET A 114 -15.30 -10.79 -14.95
CA MET A 114 -16.31 -11.43 -14.11
C MET A 114 -17.68 -10.75 -14.23
N LEU A 115 -17.74 -9.41 -14.21
CA LEU A 115 -18.99 -8.66 -14.42
C LEU A 115 -19.59 -8.93 -15.81
N SER A 116 -18.75 -8.91 -16.85
CA SER A 116 -19.20 -9.18 -18.24
C SER A 116 -19.67 -10.63 -18.41
N SER A 117 -18.96 -11.59 -17.82
CA SER A 117 -19.32 -13.00 -17.83
C SER A 117 -20.63 -13.25 -17.08
N ALA A 118 -20.85 -12.56 -15.95
CA ALA A 118 -22.11 -12.63 -15.22
C ALA A 118 -23.29 -12.06 -16.03
N GLU A 119 -23.10 -10.93 -16.72
CA GLU A 119 -24.11 -10.34 -17.62
C GLU A 119 -24.45 -11.32 -18.76
N HIS A 120 -23.43 -11.87 -19.42
CA HIS A 120 -23.61 -12.83 -20.51
C HIS A 120 -24.31 -14.11 -20.04
N SER A 121 -23.90 -14.66 -18.90
CA SER A 121 -24.48 -15.88 -18.32
C SER A 121 -25.95 -15.66 -17.94
N LEU A 122 -26.28 -14.52 -17.34
CA LEU A 122 -27.66 -14.15 -17.03
C LEU A 122 -28.50 -14.08 -18.31
N ALA A 123 -28.00 -13.38 -19.34
CA ALA A 123 -28.71 -13.24 -20.60
C ALA A 123 -28.99 -14.59 -21.27
N LEU A 124 -28.01 -15.49 -21.29
CA LEU A 124 -28.15 -16.82 -21.87
C LEU A 124 -29.18 -17.67 -21.11
N LEU A 125 -29.11 -17.69 -19.77
CA LEU A 125 -30.02 -18.46 -18.93
C LEU A 125 -31.45 -17.91 -18.99
N PHE A 126 -31.61 -16.59 -19.00
CA PHE A 126 -32.92 -15.95 -19.00
C PHE A 126 -33.57 -16.01 -20.38
N HIS A 127 -32.79 -15.90 -21.46
CA HIS A 127 -33.31 -16.13 -22.80
C HIS A 127 -33.78 -17.59 -22.96
N ARG A 128 -33.03 -18.57 -22.43
CA ARG A 128 -33.45 -19.97 -22.47
C ARG A 128 -34.73 -20.24 -21.66
N SER A 129 -34.89 -19.59 -20.51
CA SER A 129 -35.99 -19.86 -19.58
C SER A 129 -37.26 -19.07 -19.88
N TYR A 130 -37.12 -17.81 -20.30
CA TYR A 130 -38.23 -16.86 -20.49
C TYR A 130 -38.42 -16.43 -21.95
N GLY A 131 -37.50 -16.79 -22.86
CA GLY A 131 -37.62 -16.54 -24.29
C GLY A 131 -37.91 -15.08 -24.61
N ARG A 132 -39.04 -14.88 -25.30
CA ARG A 132 -39.47 -13.55 -25.79
C ARG A 132 -39.76 -12.56 -24.65
N LEU A 133 -40.22 -13.03 -23.50
CA LEU A 133 -40.52 -12.17 -22.35
C LEU A 133 -39.25 -11.46 -21.84
N TYR A 134 -38.15 -12.21 -21.73
CA TYR A 134 -36.85 -11.63 -21.43
C TYR A 134 -36.36 -10.70 -22.56
N SER A 135 -36.44 -11.14 -23.82
CA SER A 135 -35.94 -10.33 -24.96
C SER A 135 -36.57 -8.93 -25.02
N GLN A 136 -37.85 -8.80 -24.66
CA GLN A 136 -38.56 -7.51 -24.60
C GLN A 136 -38.08 -6.60 -23.46
N HIS A 137 -37.47 -7.17 -22.43
CA HIS A 137 -37.10 -6.48 -21.17
C HIS A 137 -35.58 -6.46 -20.95
N THR A 138 -34.78 -6.92 -21.93
CA THR A 138 -33.31 -6.92 -21.89
C THR A 138 -32.70 -5.60 -21.39
N PRO A 139 -33.17 -4.41 -21.82
CA PRO A 139 -32.58 -3.14 -21.39
C PRO A 139 -32.57 -2.91 -19.87
N LEU A 140 -33.51 -3.51 -19.14
CA LEU A 140 -33.58 -3.42 -17.69
C LEU A 140 -32.39 -4.13 -17.03
N PHE A 141 -32.04 -5.31 -17.54
CA PHE A 141 -30.94 -6.12 -17.01
C PHE A 141 -29.59 -5.56 -17.43
N SER A 142 -29.40 -5.21 -18.71
CA SER A 142 -28.15 -4.59 -19.16
C SER A 142 -27.91 -3.22 -18.50
N GLY A 143 -29.00 -2.47 -18.23
CA GLY A 143 -28.95 -1.22 -17.46
C GLY A 143 -28.43 -1.41 -16.03
N LEU A 144 -28.82 -2.50 -15.35
CA LEU A 144 -28.25 -2.84 -14.03
C LEU A 144 -26.74 -3.08 -14.13
N PHE A 145 -26.28 -3.93 -15.06
CA PHE A 145 -24.86 -4.20 -15.25
C PHE A 145 -24.05 -2.98 -15.69
N SER A 146 -24.65 -2.06 -16.45
CA SER A 146 -24.04 -0.75 -16.72
C SER A 146 -23.81 0.03 -15.42
N ARG A 147 -24.83 0.14 -14.55
CA ARG A 147 -24.70 0.85 -13.27
C ARG A 147 -23.70 0.18 -12.32
N LEU A 148 -23.59 -1.15 -12.33
CA LEU A 148 -22.55 -1.88 -11.58
C LEU A 148 -21.15 -1.53 -12.10
N ARG A 149 -20.93 -1.50 -13.41
CA ARG A 149 -19.66 -1.08 -14.02
C ARG A 149 -19.34 0.37 -13.71
N ASP A 150 -20.31 1.27 -13.85
CA ASP A 150 -20.13 2.69 -13.52
C ASP A 150 -19.77 2.92 -12.05
N TYR A 151 -20.41 2.18 -11.13
CA TYR A 151 -20.04 2.21 -9.71
C TYR A 151 -18.59 1.79 -9.49
N TYR A 152 -18.15 0.73 -10.18
CA TYR A 152 -16.78 0.23 -10.07
C TYR A 152 -15.76 1.22 -10.65
N GLU A 153 -16.06 1.86 -11.79
CA GLU A 153 -15.13 2.73 -12.53
C GLU A 153 -15.09 4.18 -12.06
N LYS A 154 -16.25 4.78 -11.76
CA LYS A 154 -16.40 6.24 -11.67
C LYS A 154 -16.68 6.68 -10.25
N SER A 155 -17.95 6.69 -9.86
CA SER A 155 -18.45 7.44 -8.71
C SER A 155 -18.24 6.74 -7.37
N GLY A 156 -18.31 5.41 -7.33
CA GLY A 156 -18.38 4.69 -6.05
C GLY A 156 -19.64 5.04 -5.25
N GLU A 157 -20.63 5.67 -5.87
CA GLU A 157 -21.88 6.14 -5.27
C GLU A 157 -23.07 5.58 -6.07
N GLY A 158 -24.25 5.51 -5.43
CA GLY A 158 -25.50 5.12 -6.08
C GLY A 158 -25.68 3.62 -6.35
N LEU A 159 -24.85 2.75 -5.76
CA LEU A 159 -25.01 1.29 -5.91
C LEU A 159 -26.31 0.77 -5.31
N ASP A 160 -26.61 1.21 -4.08
CA ASP A 160 -27.84 0.79 -3.40
C ASP A 160 -29.08 1.30 -4.15
N ASP A 161 -29.05 2.55 -4.62
CA ASP A 161 -30.12 3.14 -5.44
C ASP A 161 -30.30 2.36 -6.76
N ALA A 162 -29.21 2.01 -7.45
CA ALA A 162 -29.26 1.24 -8.69
C ALA A 162 -29.94 -0.13 -8.50
N LEU A 163 -29.69 -0.78 -7.36
CA LEU A 163 -30.31 -2.06 -7.01
C LEU A 163 -31.79 -1.88 -6.66
N VAL A 164 -32.13 -0.87 -5.86
CA VAL A 164 -33.53 -0.54 -5.51
C VAL A 164 -34.35 -0.23 -6.77
N ASP A 165 -33.83 0.65 -7.63
CA ASP A 165 -34.45 1.02 -8.89
C ASP A 165 -34.68 -0.19 -9.80
N PHE A 166 -33.71 -1.10 -9.89
CA PHE A 166 -33.83 -2.31 -10.70
C PHE A 166 -35.03 -3.15 -10.26
N TRP A 167 -35.18 -3.39 -8.95
CA TRP A 167 -36.29 -4.18 -8.42
C TRP A 167 -37.64 -3.47 -8.57
N ALA A 168 -37.69 -2.15 -8.37
CA ALA A 168 -38.88 -1.35 -8.62
C ALA A 168 -39.33 -1.46 -10.09
N GLN A 169 -38.40 -1.21 -11.02
CA GLN A 169 -38.64 -1.30 -12.46
C GLN A 169 -39.02 -2.71 -12.93
N LEU A 170 -38.47 -3.75 -12.27
CA LEU A 170 -38.81 -5.13 -12.57
C LEU A 170 -40.23 -5.46 -12.11
N LEU A 171 -40.62 -5.02 -10.91
CA LEU A 171 -41.97 -5.21 -10.40
C LEU A 171 -43.01 -4.51 -11.28
N GLU A 172 -42.73 -3.27 -11.66
CA GLU A 172 -43.60 -2.45 -12.50
C GLU A 172 -43.94 -3.13 -13.83
N ARG A 173 -42.96 -3.84 -14.42
CA ARG A 173 -43.11 -4.56 -15.69
C ARG A 173 -43.68 -5.97 -15.53
N MET A 174 -43.29 -6.68 -14.47
CA MET A 174 -43.74 -8.06 -14.22
C MET A 174 -45.18 -8.13 -13.73
N PHE A 175 -45.63 -7.16 -12.93
CA PHE A 175 -46.94 -7.21 -12.29
C PHE A 175 -48.11 -7.25 -13.29
N PRO A 176 -48.13 -6.42 -14.36
CA PRO A 176 -49.13 -6.53 -15.43
C PRO A 176 -49.05 -7.85 -16.22
N LEU A 177 -47.85 -8.39 -16.42
CA LEU A 177 -47.66 -9.66 -17.16
C LEU A 177 -48.25 -10.85 -16.41
N LEU A 178 -48.24 -10.81 -15.07
CA LEU A 178 -48.84 -11.83 -14.21
C LEU A 178 -50.37 -11.69 -14.07
N HIS A 179 -50.91 -10.50 -14.36
CA HIS A 179 -52.33 -10.18 -14.20
C HIS A 179 -52.92 -9.55 -15.47
N PRO A 180 -52.88 -10.26 -16.63
CA PRO A 180 -53.27 -9.71 -17.93
C PRO A 180 -54.75 -9.31 -18.02
N GLN A 181 -55.59 -9.79 -17.09
CA GLN A 181 -57.01 -9.47 -17.00
C GLN A 181 -57.31 -8.07 -16.46
N TYR A 182 -56.31 -7.36 -15.93
CA TYR A 182 -56.46 -6.01 -15.38
C TYR A 182 -55.58 -5.01 -16.13
N ILE A 183 -56.06 -3.76 -16.21
CA ILE A 183 -55.29 -2.63 -16.71
C ILE A 183 -54.91 -1.77 -15.50
N PHE A 184 -53.61 -1.61 -15.27
CA PHE A 184 -53.09 -0.85 -14.14
C PHE A 184 -52.69 0.55 -14.58
N SER A 185 -53.09 1.57 -13.81
CA SER A 185 -52.62 2.94 -14.04
C SER A 185 -51.16 3.11 -13.59
N PRO A 186 -50.40 4.06 -14.16
CA PRO A 186 -49.04 4.36 -13.72
C PRO A 186 -48.97 4.69 -12.21
N ASP A 187 -49.94 5.45 -11.69
CA ASP A 187 -49.99 5.80 -10.27
C ASP A 187 -50.17 4.58 -9.36
N TYR A 188 -50.94 3.58 -9.81
CA TYR A 188 -51.10 2.33 -9.07
C TYR A 188 -49.79 1.55 -9.02
N LEU A 189 -49.09 1.43 -10.16
CA LEU A 189 -47.81 0.73 -10.23
C LEU A 189 -46.71 1.45 -9.43
N PHE A 190 -46.70 2.79 -9.44
CA PHE A 190 -45.82 3.59 -8.59
C PHE A 190 -46.11 3.38 -7.10
N CYS A 191 -47.39 3.36 -6.71
CA CYS A 191 -47.78 3.05 -5.33
C CYS A 191 -47.31 1.64 -4.92
N LEU A 192 -47.50 0.64 -5.80
CA LEU A 192 -47.08 -0.74 -5.56
C LEU A 192 -45.57 -0.86 -5.38
N THR A 193 -44.76 -0.22 -6.24
CA THR A 193 -43.30 -0.25 -6.13
C THR A 193 -42.80 0.44 -4.87
N ARG A 194 -43.45 1.54 -4.46
CA ARG A 194 -43.16 2.23 -3.20
C ARG A 194 -43.53 1.40 -1.97
N LEU A 195 -44.62 0.66 -1.99
CA LEU A 195 -44.99 -0.26 -0.91
C LEU A 195 -44.00 -1.43 -0.82
N ALA A 196 -43.59 -1.98 -1.97
CA ALA A 196 -42.62 -3.07 -2.03
C ALA A 196 -41.19 -2.67 -1.61
N SER A 197 -40.83 -1.38 -1.72
CA SER A 197 -39.53 -0.85 -1.28
C SER A 197 -39.55 -0.28 0.14
N SER A 198 -40.73 -0.18 0.78
CA SER A 198 -40.89 0.34 2.13
C SER A 198 -40.23 -0.54 3.18
N ALA A 199 -39.64 0.08 4.21
CA ALA A 199 -38.91 -0.60 5.28
C ALA A 199 -39.79 -1.50 6.18
N ASP A 200 -41.10 -1.30 6.15
CA ASP A 200 -42.08 -2.05 6.95
C ASP A 200 -42.32 -3.47 6.42
N ASP A 201 -41.66 -3.88 5.32
CA ASP A 201 -41.71 -5.22 4.76
C ASP A 201 -43.14 -5.68 4.41
N SER A 202 -44.05 -4.72 4.26
CA SER A 202 -45.49 -4.93 4.10
C SER A 202 -45.83 -5.79 2.88
N LEU A 203 -45.01 -5.69 1.82
CA LEU A 203 -45.11 -6.50 0.61
C LEU A 203 -43.72 -6.98 0.15
N LYS A 204 -43.56 -8.30 0.00
CA LYS A 204 -42.35 -8.96 -0.53
C LYS A 204 -42.63 -9.69 -1.85
N PRO A 205 -42.89 -8.99 -2.95
CA PRO A 205 -43.23 -9.64 -4.23
C PRO A 205 -42.13 -10.58 -4.76
N PHE A 206 -40.86 -10.31 -4.40
CA PHE A 206 -39.71 -11.14 -4.78
C PHE A 206 -39.11 -11.93 -3.60
N GLY A 207 -39.83 -12.02 -2.48
CA GLY A 207 -39.31 -12.60 -1.24
C GLY A 207 -38.03 -11.89 -0.77
N ASP A 208 -37.07 -12.66 -0.26
CA ASP A 208 -35.80 -12.14 0.24
C ASP A 208 -34.73 -11.89 -0.85
N SER A 209 -35.04 -12.16 -2.12
CA SER A 209 -34.08 -12.06 -3.22
C SER A 209 -33.47 -10.65 -3.36
N PRO A 210 -34.26 -9.55 -3.32
CA PRO A 210 -33.70 -8.19 -3.38
C PRO A 210 -32.72 -7.88 -2.25
N ARG A 211 -33.08 -8.26 -1.01
CA ARG A 211 -32.24 -8.05 0.18
C ARG A 211 -30.94 -8.84 0.10
N ARG A 212 -31.01 -10.12 -0.29
CA ARG A 212 -29.82 -10.97 -0.43
C ARG A 212 -28.88 -10.46 -1.51
N LEU A 213 -29.43 -10.12 -2.69
CA LEU A 213 -28.64 -9.59 -3.79
C LEU A 213 -27.95 -8.29 -3.37
N ARG A 214 -28.68 -7.36 -2.72
CA ARG A 214 -28.09 -6.11 -2.22
C ARG A 214 -26.93 -6.37 -1.27
N LEU A 215 -27.10 -7.20 -0.25
CA LEU A 215 -26.03 -7.48 0.71
C LEU A 215 -24.80 -8.10 0.05
N GLN A 216 -24.98 -9.04 -0.89
CA GLN A 216 -23.88 -9.73 -1.55
C GLN A 216 -23.15 -8.83 -2.54
N VAL A 217 -23.90 -8.15 -3.42
CA VAL A 217 -23.35 -7.26 -4.45
C VAL A 217 -22.69 -6.05 -3.81
N THR A 218 -23.34 -5.38 -2.87
CA THR A 218 -22.74 -4.21 -2.20
C THR A 218 -21.42 -4.56 -1.52
N ARG A 219 -21.37 -5.67 -0.77
CA ARG A 219 -20.12 -6.13 -0.13
C ARG A 219 -19.02 -6.44 -1.14
N ALA A 220 -19.34 -7.18 -2.20
CA ALA A 220 -18.36 -7.58 -3.20
C ALA A 220 -17.82 -6.36 -3.98
N MET A 221 -18.70 -5.46 -4.41
CA MET A 221 -18.34 -4.28 -5.20
C MET A 221 -17.52 -3.28 -4.38
N VAL A 222 -17.92 -3.01 -3.12
CA VAL A 222 -17.16 -2.14 -2.20
C VAL A 222 -15.77 -2.72 -1.94
N ALA A 223 -15.69 -4.03 -1.65
CA ALA A 223 -14.40 -4.68 -1.38
C ALA A 223 -13.48 -4.65 -2.60
N ALA A 224 -13.99 -4.94 -3.80
CA ALA A 224 -13.22 -4.91 -5.03
C ALA A 224 -12.70 -3.50 -5.35
N ARG A 225 -13.56 -2.48 -5.21
CA ARG A 225 -13.19 -1.07 -5.42
C ARG A 225 -12.14 -0.60 -4.40
N ALA A 226 -12.33 -0.93 -3.12
CA ALA A 226 -11.36 -0.60 -2.08
C ALA A 226 -10.00 -1.28 -2.33
N PHE A 227 -10.01 -2.52 -2.82
CA PHE A 227 -8.79 -3.26 -3.12
C PHE A 227 -8.00 -2.63 -4.27
N ILE A 228 -8.65 -2.30 -5.39
CA ILE A 228 -7.97 -1.68 -6.53
C ILE A 228 -7.46 -0.27 -6.20
N GLN A 229 -8.25 0.53 -5.48
CA GLN A 229 -7.83 1.85 -4.98
C GLN A 229 -6.66 1.73 -4.01
N GLY A 230 -6.63 0.69 -3.17
CA GLY A 230 -5.52 0.42 -2.26
C GLY A 230 -4.22 0.09 -2.99
N LEU A 231 -4.28 -0.71 -4.05
CA LEU A 231 -3.11 -1.02 -4.89
C LEU A 231 -2.57 0.22 -5.62
N GLU A 232 -3.48 1.05 -6.14
CA GLU A 232 -3.11 2.31 -6.78
C GLU A 232 -2.48 3.29 -5.79
N THR A 233 -3.15 3.55 -4.67
CA THR A 233 -2.63 4.43 -3.61
C THR A 233 -1.29 3.93 -3.08
N GLY A 234 -1.16 2.61 -2.86
CA GLY A 234 0.10 2.01 -2.42
C GLY A 234 1.24 2.23 -3.41
N ARG A 235 0.97 2.09 -4.72
CA ARG A 235 1.96 2.39 -5.78
C ARG A 235 2.41 3.83 -5.72
N ASP A 236 1.46 4.76 -5.58
CA ASP A 236 1.73 6.19 -5.59
C ASP A 236 2.55 6.61 -4.36
N VAL A 237 2.21 6.08 -3.18
CA VAL A 237 2.98 6.29 -1.95
C VAL A 237 4.42 5.79 -2.08
N VAL A 238 4.63 4.59 -2.64
CA VAL A 238 5.98 4.07 -2.87
C VAL A 238 6.73 4.97 -3.85
N SER A 239 6.09 5.39 -4.95
CA SER A 239 6.70 6.28 -5.94
C SER A 239 7.14 7.62 -5.33
N GLU A 240 6.30 8.23 -4.49
CA GLU A 240 6.63 9.48 -3.80
C GLU A 240 7.73 9.28 -2.74
N ALA A 241 7.70 8.17 -1.98
CA ALA A 241 8.73 7.88 -1.00
C ALA A 241 10.13 7.76 -1.64
N LEU A 242 10.23 7.15 -2.82
CA LEU A 242 11.51 7.02 -3.54
C LEU A 242 12.09 8.38 -3.92
N LYS A 243 11.26 9.35 -4.32
CA LYS A 243 11.69 10.73 -4.60
C LYS A 243 12.24 11.42 -3.35
N MET A 244 11.65 11.16 -2.18
CA MET A 244 12.05 11.77 -0.91
C MET A 244 13.35 11.20 -0.32
N VAL A 245 13.62 9.90 -0.50
CA VAL A 245 14.83 9.26 0.03
C VAL A 245 16.11 9.90 -0.56
N SER A 246 16.07 10.24 -1.84
CA SER A 246 17.10 11.04 -2.52
C SER A 246 17.35 12.39 -1.83
N PHE A 247 16.31 13.06 -1.34
CA PHE A 247 16.39 14.40 -0.74
C PHE A 247 16.86 14.38 0.72
N PHE A 248 16.41 13.42 1.53
CA PHE A 248 16.75 13.33 2.95
C PHE A 248 18.21 12.96 3.19
N TRP A 249 18.79 12.09 2.36
CA TRP A 249 20.22 11.77 2.43
C TRP A 249 21.09 13.00 2.16
N LEU A 250 20.77 13.79 1.13
CA LEU A 250 21.44 15.06 0.81
C LEU A 250 21.44 16.06 1.97
N ARG A 251 20.41 16.03 2.81
CA ARG A 251 20.27 16.91 3.97
C ARG A 251 21.01 16.38 5.21
N ARG A 252 21.08 15.07 5.39
CA ARG A 252 21.72 14.43 6.56
C ARG A 252 23.24 14.32 6.41
N SER A 253 23.77 14.17 5.18
CA SER A 253 25.21 14.23 4.90
C SER A 253 25.81 15.63 5.07
N ARG A 254 24.99 16.69 5.06
CA ARG A 254 25.41 18.08 5.29
C ARG A 254 25.21 18.58 6.73
N ALA A 255 24.59 17.78 7.61
CA ALA A 255 24.36 18.18 9.00
C ALA A 255 25.53 17.71 9.87
N PRO A 256 26.31 18.61 10.50
CA PRO A 256 27.30 18.22 11.48
C PRO A 256 26.59 17.51 12.64
N PHE A 257 27.02 16.29 12.95
CA PHE A 257 26.60 15.58 14.15
C PHE A 257 27.00 16.40 15.38
N PRO A 258 26.08 16.81 16.27
CA PRO A 258 26.46 17.38 17.55
C PRO A 258 26.89 16.24 18.47
N LEU A 259 28.17 15.87 18.42
CA LEU A 259 28.79 14.97 19.40
C LEU A 259 29.54 15.80 20.43
N SER A 260 28.79 16.29 21.43
CA SER A 260 29.26 16.55 22.81
C SER A 260 28.21 17.30 23.63
N ARG A 261 27.23 16.58 24.20
CA ARG A 261 26.77 16.94 25.55
C ARG A 261 27.72 16.25 26.52
N GLN A 262 28.81 16.95 26.86
CA GLN A 262 29.55 16.66 28.09
C GLN A 262 28.57 16.82 29.26
N LEU A 263 28.25 15.71 29.94
CA LEU A 263 27.83 15.79 31.33
C LEU A 263 29.06 16.25 32.12
N SER A 264 29.11 17.54 32.43
CA SER A 264 29.92 18.03 33.55
C SER A 264 29.26 17.58 34.85
N PRO A 265 30.00 16.99 35.81
CA PRO A 265 29.48 16.81 37.16
C PRO A 265 29.49 18.17 37.84
N LEU A 266 28.30 18.68 38.18
CA LEU A 266 28.14 19.80 39.11
C LEU A 266 28.63 19.35 40.49
N GLY A 267 29.50 20.17 41.09
CA GLY A 267 29.81 20.11 42.52
C GLY A 267 28.67 20.60 43.39
#